data_AF-A0AAE1L655-F1
#
_entry.id   AF-A0AAE1L655-F1
#
_cell.length_a   1.000
_cell.length_b   1.000
_cell.length_c   1.000
_cell.angle_alpha   90.00
_cell.angle_beta   90.00
_cell.angle_gamma   90.00
#
_symmetry.space_group_name_H-M   'P 1'
#
loop_
_entity.id
_entity.type
_entity.pdbx_description
1 polymer ?
#
loop_
_entity_poly.entity_id
_entity_poly.type
_entity_poly.pdbx_seq_one_letter_code
_entity_poly.pdbx_strand_id
1 'polypeptide(L)'
;MATPTTKYRIKRDIKEFMKCPPHGIFGVPDEEDFMVFHAIIVGPDETPYEKGLFYFVVTFPNDYPHSPPSVKFMTTGGGTVRMNPNLYSCGKVCLSILGTWSGPSWSAIQSPSSVLISIQSLLNENPYHNEPGHEKERFQGASRQYNEVIIHETLRVAVVGMVRNDSGLNIPIALEHLVQQEFMRNIEFYEILATQKSALSGNIILDPLFPLPVESSFKYNELLLDLQSLKKQLGG
;
A
#
# COMPACT_ATOMS: atom_id res chain seq x y z
N MET A 1 10.25 -19.80 20.62
CA MET A 1 11.15 -18.63 20.73
C MET A 1 12.21 -18.71 19.65
N ALA A 2 12.53 -17.59 19.00
CA ALA A 2 13.50 -17.53 17.91
C ALA A 2 14.92 -17.91 18.37
N THR A 3 15.64 -18.65 17.52
CA THR A 3 17.03 -19.07 17.78
C THR A 3 18.00 -17.88 17.71
N PRO A 4 19.20 -17.93 18.33
CA PRO A 4 20.21 -16.88 18.20
C PRO A 4 20.56 -16.57 16.73
N THR A 5 20.63 -17.60 15.88
CA THR A 5 20.89 -17.47 14.44
C THR A 5 19.76 -16.71 13.73
N THR A 6 18.50 -17.04 14.04
CA THR A 6 17.33 -16.32 13.51
C THR A 6 17.36 -14.85 13.92
N LYS A 7 17.60 -14.56 15.20
CA LYS A 7 17.71 -13.18 15.71
C LYS A 7 18.82 -12.41 14.99
N TYR A 8 19.97 -13.04 14.77
CA TYR A 8 21.09 -12.45 14.03
C TYR A 8 20.70 -12.16 12.58
N ARG A 9 20.05 -13.11 11.89
CA ARG A 9 19.60 -12.94 10.51
C ARG A 9 18.63 -11.76 10.38
N ILE A 10 17.61 -11.68 11.23
CA ILE A 10 16.62 -10.58 11.21
C ILE A 10 17.32 -9.24 11.39
N LYS A 11 18.16 -9.11 12.43
CA LYS A 11 18.90 -7.87 12.69
C LYS A 11 19.81 -7.46 11.53
N ARG A 12 20.49 -8.43 10.90
CA ARG A 12 21.33 -8.18 9.73
C ARG A 12 20.50 -7.66 8.55
N ASP A 13 19.42 -8.35 8.21
CA ASP A 13 18.60 -7.99 7.06
C ASP A 13 17.89 -6.63 7.26
N ILE A 14 17.40 -6.33 8.47
CA ILE A 14 16.88 -5.00 8.81
C ILE A 14 17.99 -3.95 8.69
N LYS A 15 19.19 -4.22 9.21
CA LYS A 15 20.32 -3.28 9.09
C LYS A 15 20.71 -3.02 7.63
N GLU A 16 20.67 -4.06 6.79
CA GLU A 16 20.92 -3.94 5.35
C GLU A 16 19.84 -3.10 4.67
N PHE A 17 18.56 -3.33 4.99
CA PHE A 17 17.46 -2.48 4.54
C PHE A 17 17.67 -1.02 4.95
N MET A 18 17.94 -0.74 6.23
CA MET A 18 18.12 0.64 6.73
C MET A 18 19.33 1.34 6.11
N LYS A 19 20.36 0.59 5.72
CA LYS A 19 21.56 1.14 5.08
C LYS A 19 21.29 1.60 3.64
N CYS A 20 20.47 0.86 2.91
CA CYS A 20 20.16 1.12 1.51
C CYS A 20 18.70 0.69 1.23
N PRO A 21 17.72 1.49 1.68
CA PRO A 21 16.32 1.17 1.44
C PRO A 21 16.03 1.25 -0.06
N PRO A 22 15.19 0.35 -0.62
CA PRO A 22 14.76 0.46 -2.01
C PRO A 22 14.04 1.79 -2.26
N HIS A 23 14.12 2.29 -3.50
CA HIS A 23 13.50 3.56 -3.86
C HIS A 23 11.99 3.58 -3.59
N GLY A 24 11.52 4.62 -2.89
CA GLY A 24 10.11 4.76 -2.52
C GLY A 24 9.63 3.77 -1.45
N ILE A 25 10.55 3.03 -0.80
CA ILE A 25 10.21 2.13 0.30
C ILE A 25 10.93 2.59 1.56
N PHE A 26 10.17 2.79 2.62
CA PHE A 26 10.65 3.21 3.92
C PHE A 26 10.25 2.17 4.95
N GLY A 27 11.01 2.06 6.03
CA GLY A 27 10.62 1.14 7.10
C GLY A 27 11.46 1.31 8.35
N VAL A 28 10.94 0.81 9.45
CA VAL A 28 11.55 0.85 10.78
C VAL A 28 11.25 -0.47 11.51
N PRO A 29 12.17 -0.99 12.32
CA PRO A 29 11.85 -2.07 13.25
C PRO A 29 10.82 -1.58 14.28
N ASP A 30 9.99 -2.49 14.78
CA ASP A 30 9.16 -2.22 15.94
C ASP A 30 10.03 -1.99 17.19
N GLU A 31 9.58 -1.13 18.10
CA GLU A 31 10.35 -0.75 19.29
C GLU A 31 10.34 -1.83 20.38
N GLU A 32 9.28 -2.64 20.44
CA GLU A 32 9.05 -3.64 21.49
C GLU A 32 9.37 -5.07 21.00
N ASP A 33 9.06 -5.37 19.74
CA ASP A 33 9.26 -6.68 19.13
C ASP A 33 10.14 -6.62 17.88
N PHE A 34 11.41 -7.00 18.03
CA PHE A 34 12.35 -7.08 16.91
C PHE A 34 11.94 -8.09 15.81
N MET A 35 10.93 -8.95 16.06
CA MET A 35 10.32 -9.83 15.07
C MET A 35 9.31 -9.10 14.18
N VAL A 36 9.02 -7.83 14.45
CA VAL A 36 8.10 -6.99 13.69
C VAL A 36 8.86 -5.85 13.00
N PHE A 37 8.50 -5.60 11.75
CA PHE A 37 9.06 -4.55 10.92
C PHE A 37 7.93 -3.82 10.20
N HIS A 38 7.95 -2.50 10.28
CA HIS A 38 6.95 -1.62 9.72
C HIS A 38 7.48 -1.03 8.42
N ALA A 39 6.66 -0.98 7.37
CA ALA A 39 7.09 -0.44 6.09
C ALA A 39 6.00 0.42 5.44
N ILE A 40 6.42 1.50 4.78
CA ILE A 40 5.59 2.31 3.89
C ILE A 40 6.17 2.19 2.48
N ILE A 41 5.32 1.84 1.53
CA ILE A 41 5.63 1.88 0.10
C ILE A 41 4.91 3.10 -0.47
N VAL A 42 5.66 4.00 -1.09
CA VAL A 42 5.11 5.07 -1.92
C VAL A 42 4.72 4.48 -3.26
N GLY A 43 3.48 4.69 -3.68
CA GLY A 43 2.97 4.20 -4.94
C GLY A 43 3.77 4.76 -6.12
N PRO A 44 4.18 3.90 -7.09
CA PRO A 44 5.01 4.32 -8.22
C PRO A 44 4.33 5.36 -9.11
N ASP A 45 5.15 6.21 -9.71
CA ASP A 45 4.73 7.23 -10.66
C ASP A 45 4.11 6.58 -11.91
N GLU A 46 3.20 7.30 -12.57
CA GLU A 46 2.49 6.84 -13.78
C GLU A 46 1.58 5.61 -13.53
N THR A 47 1.25 5.32 -12.28
CA THR A 47 0.33 4.23 -11.91
C THR A 47 -0.91 4.78 -11.20
N PRO A 48 -2.01 4.00 -11.13
CA PRO A 48 -3.18 4.37 -10.32
C PRO A 48 -2.88 4.60 -8.83
N TYR A 49 -1.70 4.18 -8.37
CA TYR A 49 -1.24 4.26 -6.99
C TYR A 49 -0.36 5.49 -6.71
N GLU A 50 -0.05 6.28 -7.74
CA GLU A 50 0.97 7.31 -7.72
C GLU A 50 0.92 8.22 -6.48
N LYS A 51 2.08 8.31 -5.79
CA LYS A 51 2.28 9.04 -4.53
C LYS A 51 1.38 8.62 -3.36
N GLY A 52 0.61 7.53 -3.47
CA GLY A 52 -0.11 6.93 -2.35
C GLY A 52 0.83 6.35 -1.30
N LEU A 53 0.43 6.36 -0.03
CA LEU A 53 1.24 5.88 1.09
C LEU A 53 0.67 4.56 1.63
N PHE A 54 1.27 3.44 1.24
CA PHE A 54 0.77 2.10 1.56
C PHE A 54 1.54 1.50 2.72
N TYR A 55 0.88 1.32 3.87
CA TYR A 55 1.46 0.81 5.10
C TYR A 55 1.32 -0.71 5.22
N PHE A 56 2.42 -1.35 5.59
CA PHE A 56 2.54 -2.80 5.76
C PHE A 56 3.22 -3.13 7.10
N VAL A 57 2.79 -4.25 7.68
CA VAL A 57 3.45 -4.87 8.83
C VAL A 57 4.01 -6.21 8.39
N VAL A 58 5.31 -6.40 8.61
CA VAL A 58 6.06 -7.62 8.33
C VAL A 58 6.39 -8.29 9.66
N THR A 59 6.04 -9.56 9.82
CA THR A 59 6.33 -10.35 11.02
C THR A 59 7.18 -11.55 10.64
N PHE A 60 8.36 -11.64 11.24
CA PHE A 60 9.30 -12.73 11.03
C PHE A 60 8.88 -13.97 11.84
N PRO A 61 8.92 -15.18 11.26
CA PRO A 61 8.67 -16.39 12.03
C PRO A 61 9.89 -16.78 12.89
N ASN A 62 9.67 -17.65 13.88
CA ASN A 62 10.71 -18.11 14.80
C ASN A 62 11.86 -18.90 14.11
N ASP A 63 11.62 -19.41 12.91
CA ASP A 63 12.55 -20.16 12.08
C ASP A 63 13.04 -19.36 10.86
N TYR A 64 12.82 -18.03 10.81
CA TYR A 64 13.36 -17.18 9.75
C TYR A 64 14.90 -17.38 9.64
N PRO A 65 15.46 -17.54 8.42
CA PRO A 65 14.86 -17.36 7.10
C PRO A 65 14.37 -18.66 6.42
N HIS A 66 14.18 -19.76 7.17
CA HIS A 66 13.69 -21.01 6.58
C HIS A 66 12.25 -20.89 6.10
N SER A 67 11.38 -20.27 6.91
CA SER A 67 10.02 -19.89 6.51
C SER A 67 9.93 -18.41 6.14
N PRO A 68 9.00 -18.02 5.24
CA PRO A 68 8.81 -16.62 4.87
C PRO A 68 8.26 -15.79 6.03
N PRO A 69 8.51 -14.48 6.05
CA PRO A 69 7.77 -13.57 6.93
C PRO A 69 6.29 -13.54 6.52
N SER A 70 5.40 -13.30 7.47
CA SER A 70 4.02 -12.92 7.15
C SER A 70 3.95 -11.41 6.91
N VAL A 71 3.20 -10.99 5.89
CA VAL A 71 2.98 -9.56 5.60
C VAL A 71 1.50 -9.25 5.62
N LYS A 72 1.14 -8.18 6.33
CA LYS A 72 -0.22 -7.64 6.39
C LYS A 72 -0.24 -6.25 5.78
N PHE A 73 -1.14 -6.05 4.81
CA PHE A 73 -1.48 -4.74 4.27
C PHE A 73 -2.44 -4.03 5.23
N MET A 74 -2.08 -2.82 5.65
CA MET A 74 -2.81 -2.09 6.70
C MET A 74 -3.70 -0.98 6.14
N THR A 75 -3.32 -0.35 5.03
CA THR A 75 -4.03 0.77 4.38
C THR A 75 -5.29 0.32 3.61
N THR A 76 -6.20 -0.35 4.33
CA THR A 76 -7.40 -0.99 3.79
C THR A 76 -8.67 -0.17 3.96
N GLY A 77 -8.57 1.05 4.53
CA GLY A 77 -9.72 1.89 4.87
C GLY A 77 -10.65 1.22 5.88
N GLY A 78 -10.09 0.65 6.95
CA GLY A 78 -10.87 -0.08 7.97
C GLY A 78 -11.46 -1.39 7.45
N GLY A 79 -10.82 -2.04 6.47
CA GLY A 79 -11.31 -3.29 5.91
C GLY A 79 -12.30 -3.17 4.76
N THR A 80 -12.46 -1.97 4.19
CA THR A 80 -13.48 -1.67 3.18
C THR A 80 -12.94 -1.66 1.75
N VAL A 81 -11.62 -1.50 1.56
CA VAL A 81 -11.01 -1.27 0.24
C VAL A 81 -10.07 -2.40 -0.14
N ARG A 82 -10.32 -3.00 -1.32
CA ARG A 82 -9.39 -3.92 -1.97
C ARG A 82 -8.57 -3.15 -3.01
N MET A 83 -7.35 -2.76 -2.64
CA MET A 83 -6.49 -1.88 -3.45
C MET A 83 -5.90 -2.54 -4.69
N ASN A 84 -5.82 -3.87 -4.71
CA ASN A 84 -5.26 -4.62 -5.82
C ASN A 84 -5.84 -6.05 -5.78
N PRO A 85 -5.88 -6.78 -6.90
CA PRO A 85 -6.17 -8.21 -6.87
C PRO A 85 -5.33 -8.98 -5.86
N ASN A 86 -4.08 -8.55 -5.61
CA ASN A 86 -3.18 -9.13 -4.64
C ASN A 86 -3.19 -8.46 -3.24
N LEU A 87 -3.89 -7.35 -3.04
CA LEU A 87 -3.97 -6.61 -1.78
C LEU A 87 -5.43 -6.52 -1.30
N TYR A 88 -5.80 -7.46 -0.45
CA TYR A 88 -7.19 -7.69 -0.04
C TYR A 88 -7.62 -6.66 1.01
N SER A 89 -8.93 -6.41 1.08
CA SER A 89 -9.51 -5.54 2.11
C SER A 89 -9.30 -6.05 3.54
N CYS A 90 -9.20 -7.37 3.75
CA CYS A 90 -8.83 -7.94 5.05
C CYS A 90 -7.33 -7.81 5.40
N GLY A 91 -6.54 -7.19 4.53
CA GLY A 91 -5.10 -7.01 4.69
C GLY A 91 -4.23 -8.17 4.20
N LYS A 92 -4.83 -9.21 3.61
CA LYS A 92 -4.06 -10.32 3.01
C LYS A 92 -3.28 -9.84 1.79
N VAL A 93 -1.99 -10.21 1.75
CA VAL A 93 -1.10 -9.99 0.60
C VAL A 93 -0.88 -11.31 -0.13
N CYS A 94 -1.14 -11.33 -1.44
CA CYS A 94 -0.94 -12.49 -2.30
C CYS A 94 0.36 -12.36 -3.09
N LEU A 95 1.40 -13.09 -2.68
CA LEU A 95 2.68 -13.20 -3.35
C LEU A 95 3.19 -14.64 -3.28
N SER A 96 3.80 -15.12 -4.37
CA SER A 96 4.31 -16.50 -4.45
C SER A 96 5.44 -16.76 -3.46
N ILE A 97 6.33 -15.79 -3.29
CA ILE A 97 7.41 -15.84 -2.30
C ILE A 97 6.92 -15.81 -0.85
N LEU A 98 5.64 -15.48 -0.61
CA LEU A 98 4.99 -15.58 0.70
C LEU A 98 4.13 -16.85 0.83
N GLY A 99 4.11 -17.71 -0.20
CA GLY A 99 3.29 -18.92 -0.24
C GLY A 99 1.79 -18.64 -0.40
N THR A 100 1.40 -17.41 -0.74
CA THR A 100 -0.02 -16.99 -0.85
C THR A 100 -0.49 -16.83 -2.29
N TRP A 101 0.35 -17.17 -3.27
CA TRP A 101 0.06 -17.10 -4.70
C TRP A 101 0.83 -18.15 -5.49
N SER A 102 0.41 -18.41 -6.74
CA SER A 102 1.12 -19.28 -7.67
C SER A 102 2.41 -18.61 -8.19
N GLY A 103 3.51 -19.37 -8.24
CA GLY A 103 4.81 -18.90 -8.74
C GLY A 103 6.00 -19.45 -7.93
N PRO A 104 7.19 -18.82 -8.05
CA PRO A 104 8.37 -19.22 -7.30
C PRO A 104 8.13 -19.15 -5.78
N SER A 105 8.48 -20.23 -5.08
CA SER A 105 8.34 -20.31 -3.63
C SER A 105 9.42 -19.53 -2.88
N TRP A 106 9.17 -19.27 -1.60
CA TRP A 106 10.15 -18.71 -0.68
C TRP A 106 11.48 -19.50 -0.70
N SER A 107 12.59 -18.78 -0.59
CA SER A 107 13.89 -19.36 -0.28
C SER A 107 14.67 -18.45 0.64
N ALA A 108 15.55 -19.01 1.47
CA ALA A 108 16.29 -18.29 2.51
C ALA A 108 17.27 -17.20 2.00
N ILE A 109 17.42 -17.07 0.68
CA ILE A 109 18.16 -15.97 0.05
C ILE A 109 17.34 -14.67 0.00
N GLN A 110 16.00 -14.78 0.05
CA GLN A 110 15.10 -13.64 0.07
C GLN A 110 15.23 -12.85 1.38
N SER A 111 14.86 -11.57 1.34
CA SER A 111 14.98 -10.63 2.46
C SER A 111 13.72 -9.77 2.55
N PRO A 112 13.55 -8.96 3.63
CA PRO A 112 12.46 -7.99 3.70
C PRO A 112 12.45 -7.05 2.49
N SER A 113 13.63 -6.62 2.02
CA SER A 113 13.76 -5.77 0.85
C SER A 113 13.18 -6.43 -0.40
N SER A 114 13.50 -7.70 -0.68
CA SER A 114 12.99 -8.38 -1.88
C SER A 114 11.48 -8.64 -1.81
N VAL A 115 10.95 -8.90 -0.61
CA VAL A 115 9.50 -8.99 -0.38
C VAL A 115 8.83 -7.65 -0.67
N LEU A 116 9.32 -6.55 -0.09
CA LEU A 116 8.74 -5.21 -0.26
C LEU A 116 8.86 -4.71 -1.72
N ILE A 117 9.95 -4.99 -2.42
CA ILE A 117 10.11 -4.70 -3.86
C ILE A 117 9.08 -5.50 -4.68
N SER A 118 8.85 -6.76 -4.32
CA SER A 118 7.84 -7.59 -5.00
C SER A 118 6.43 -7.03 -4.79
N ILE A 119 6.13 -6.51 -3.59
CA ILE A 119 4.86 -5.82 -3.31
C ILE A 119 4.75 -4.53 -4.13
N GLN A 120 5.79 -3.70 -4.15
CA GLN A 120 5.79 -2.47 -4.95
C GLN A 120 5.56 -2.75 -6.43
N SER A 121 6.09 -3.86 -6.96
CA SER A 121 5.92 -4.27 -8.35
C SER A 121 4.47 -4.68 -8.71
N LEU A 122 3.64 -5.01 -7.72
CA LEU A 122 2.20 -5.25 -7.92
C LEU A 122 1.44 -3.95 -8.21
N LEU A 123 1.98 -2.80 -7.78
CA LEU A 123 1.42 -1.46 -7.94
C LEU A 123 1.78 -0.89 -9.32
N ASN A 124 1.43 -1.62 -10.38
CA ASN A 124 1.75 -1.26 -11.77
C ASN A 124 0.66 -0.39 -12.43
N GLU A 125 0.89 0.01 -13.68
CA GLU A 125 0.00 0.89 -14.47
C GLU A 125 -1.38 0.28 -14.76
N ASN A 126 -1.49 -1.04 -14.82
CA ASN A 126 -2.70 -1.77 -15.22
C ASN A 126 -3.00 -2.93 -14.25
N PRO A 127 -3.29 -2.63 -12.96
CA PRO A 127 -3.44 -3.63 -11.91
C PRO A 127 -4.64 -4.57 -12.11
N TYR A 128 -5.56 -4.23 -13.03
CA TYR A 128 -6.65 -5.13 -13.43
C TYR A 128 -6.12 -6.49 -13.91
N HIS A 129 -5.00 -6.51 -14.63
CA HIS A 129 -4.41 -7.72 -15.18
C HIS A 129 -3.69 -8.59 -14.12
N ASN A 130 -3.59 -8.12 -12.88
CA ASN A 130 -3.05 -8.95 -11.80
C ASN A 130 -4.03 -10.06 -11.37
N GLU A 131 -5.34 -9.92 -11.68
CA GLU A 131 -6.34 -10.95 -11.39
C GLU A 131 -6.21 -12.13 -12.38
N PRO A 132 -6.07 -13.38 -11.92
CA PRO A 132 -5.94 -14.54 -12.80
C PRO A 132 -7.07 -14.64 -13.83
N GLY A 133 -6.71 -14.95 -15.09
CA GLY A 133 -7.68 -15.06 -16.18
C GLY A 133 -8.19 -13.72 -16.73
N HIS A 134 -7.58 -12.60 -16.31
CA HIS A 134 -7.90 -11.26 -16.78
C HIS A 134 -6.74 -10.66 -17.60
N GLU A 135 -5.90 -11.49 -18.23
CA GLU A 135 -4.85 -11.05 -19.15
C GLU A 135 -5.43 -10.28 -20.34
N LYS A 136 -6.69 -10.55 -20.68
CA LYS A 136 -7.51 -9.76 -21.59
C LYS A 136 -8.68 -9.14 -20.83
N GLU A 137 -9.03 -7.91 -21.17
CA GLU A 137 -10.20 -7.25 -20.61
C GLU A 137 -11.49 -8.01 -20.96
N ARG A 138 -12.39 -8.17 -19.99
CA ARG A 138 -13.69 -8.83 -20.22
C ARG A 138 -14.61 -8.00 -21.11
N PHE A 139 -14.45 -6.69 -21.06
CA PHE A 139 -15.08 -5.72 -21.93
C PHE A 139 -14.14 -4.54 -22.12
N GLN A 140 -14.29 -3.84 -23.24
CA GLN A 140 -13.40 -2.73 -23.58
C GLN A 140 -13.46 -1.62 -22.52
N GLY A 141 -12.29 -1.27 -21.97
CA GLY A 141 -12.15 -0.22 -20.96
C GLY A 141 -12.26 -0.71 -19.53
N ALA A 142 -12.34 -2.03 -19.28
CA ALA A 142 -12.39 -2.57 -17.93
C ALA A 142 -11.14 -2.21 -17.09
N SER A 143 -9.93 -2.28 -17.66
CA SER A 143 -8.71 -1.88 -16.94
C SER A 143 -8.75 -0.40 -16.59
N ARG A 144 -9.13 0.45 -17.55
CA ARG A 144 -9.27 1.90 -17.32
C ARG A 144 -10.28 2.21 -16.23
N GLN A 145 -11.42 1.53 -16.25
CA GLN A 145 -12.47 1.71 -15.24
C GLN A 145 -11.98 1.30 -13.85
N TYR A 146 -11.24 0.18 -13.75
CA TYR A 146 -10.59 -0.23 -12.52
C TYR A 146 -9.56 0.80 -12.05
N ASN A 147 -8.76 1.35 -12.96
CA ASN A 147 -7.79 2.41 -12.64
C ASN A 147 -8.46 3.64 -12.03
N GLU A 148 -9.62 4.08 -12.55
CA GLU A 148 -10.34 5.22 -11.98
C GLU A 148 -10.78 4.96 -10.54
N VAL A 149 -11.19 3.72 -10.21
CA VAL A 149 -11.50 3.32 -8.83
C VAL A 149 -10.25 3.41 -7.96
N ILE A 150 -9.14 2.82 -8.41
CA ILE A 150 -7.89 2.77 -7.63
C ILE A 150 -7.28 4.16 -7.44
N ILE A 151 -7.36 5.06 -8.42
CA ILE A 151 -6.89 6.45 -8.29
C ILE A 151 -7.67 7.16 -7.18
N HIS A 152 -9.00 7.04 -7.20
CA HIS A 152 -9.85 7.66 -6.19
C HIS A 152 -9.58 7.10 -4.79
N GLU A 153 -9.49 5.78 -4.68
CA GLU A 153 -9.24 5.08 -3.42
C GLU A 153 -7.82 5.33 -2.88
N THR A 154 -6.83 5.47 -3.76
CA THR A 154 -5.48 5.89 -3.39
C THR A 154 -5.50 7.26 -2.73
N LEU A 155 -6.17 8.24 -3.36
CA LEU A 155 -6.27 9.59 -2.78
C LEU A 155 -7.05 9.59 -1.46
N ARG A 156 -8.16 8.84 -1.40
CA ARG A 156 -9.04 8.80 -0.22
C ARG A 156 -8.41 8.09 0.96
N VAL A 157 -7.86 6.89 0.75
CA VAL A 157 -7.44 6.00 1.83
C VAL A 157 -5.92 6.04 2.02
N ALA A 158 -5.16 5.97 0.94
CA ALA A 158 -3.69 5.92 1.02
C ALA A 158 -3.03 7.30 1.12
N VAL A 159 -3.77 8.40 0.91
CA VAL A 159 -3.27 9.76 1.14
C VAL A 159 -4.01 10.39 2.31
N VAL A 160 -5.27 10.81 2.12
CA VAL A 160 -6.03 11.53 3.17
C VAL A 160 -6.21 10.67 4.42
N GLY A 161 -6.67 9.43 4.26
CA GLY A 161 -6.90 8.50 5.37
C GLY A 161 -5.63 8.12 6.13
N MET A 162 -4.47 8.07 5.47
CA MET A 162 -3.18 7.82 6.12
C MET A 162 -2.71 9.02 6.94
N VAL A 163 -2.85 10.24 6.43
CA VAL A 163 -2.45 11.46 7.16
C VAL A 163 -3.34 11.70 8.37
N ARG A 164 -4.65 11.46 8.24
CA ARG A 164 -5.62 11.56 9.35
C ARG A 164 -5.59 10.39 10.30
N ASN A 165 -5.00 9.27 9.86
CA ASN A 165 -5.08 7.97 10.51
C ASN A 165 -6.53 7.53 10.80
N ASP A 166 -7.43 7.68 9.81
CA ASP A 166 -8.87 7.44 9.95
C ASP A 166 -9.20 6.01 10.42
N SER A 167 -8.32 5.05 10.14
CA SER A 167 -8.48 3.64 10.52
C SER A 167 -7.86 3.28 11.88
N GLY A 168 -7.31 4.26 12.63
CA GLY A 168 -6.70 4.04 13.94
C GLY A 168 -5.53 3.06 13.90
N LEU A 169 -4.70 3.14 12.85
CA LEU A 169 -3.55 2.26 12.65
C LEU A 169 -2.46 2.61 13.68
N ASN A 170 -1.83 1.59 14.25
CA ASN A 170 -0.64 1.77 15.07
C ASN A 170 0.58 1.95 14.13
N ILE A 171 0.86 3.19 13.74
CA ILE A 171 1.99 3.53 12.87
C ILE A 171 3.12 4.04 13.77
N PRO A 172 4.35 3.50 13.67
CA PRO A 172 5.47 4.05 14.43
C PRO A 172 5.67 5.54 14.15
N ILE A 173 5.99 6.32 15.18
CA ILE A 173 6.13 7.79 15.12
C ILE A 173 7.07 8.24 13.98
N ALA A 174 8.16 7.51 13.74
CA ALA A 174 9.08 7.81 12.64
C ALA A 174 8.41 7.72 11.25
N LEU A 175 7.49 6.78 11.06
CA LEU A 175 6.73 6.61 9.83
C LEU A 175 5.54 7.58 9.75
N GLU A 176 4.94 7.99 10.88
CA GLU A 176 3.93 9.05 10.89
C GLU A 176 4.51 10.39 10.38
N HIS A 177 5.70 10.76 10.86
CA HIS A 177 6.40 11.95 10.37
C HIS A 177 6.71 11.84 8.88
N LEU A 178 7.16 10.66 8.41
CA LEU A 178 7.38 10.42 6.99
C LEU A 178 6.09 10.60 6.19
N VAL A 179 4.95 10.08 6.65
CA VAL A 179 3.64 10.24 6.00
C VAL A 179 3.30 11.72 5.82
N GLN A 180 3.48 12.53 6.86
CA GLN A 180 3.22 13.97 6.81
C GLN A 180 4.18 14.71 5.86
N GLN A 181 5.47 14.35 5.89
CA GLN A 181 6.47 14.92 4.99
C GLN A 181 6.18 14.60 3.52
N GLU A 182 5.88 13.33 3.22
CA GLU A 182 5.53 12.87 1.88
C GLU A 182 4.23 13.50 1.38
N PHE A 183 3.24 13.64 2.25
CA PHE A 183 2.01 14.35 1.94
C PHE A 183 2.29 15.81 1.54
N MET A 184 3.04 16.55 2.36
CA MET A 184 3.35 17.95 2.08
C MET A 184 4.21 18.12 0.82
N ARG A 185 5.12 17.17 0.56
CA ARG A 185 5.95 17.15 -0.64
C ARG A 185 5.11 17.02 -1.93
N ASN A 186 4.01 16.27 -1.88
CA ASN A 186 3.19 15.96 -3.05
C ASN A 186 1.82 16.66 -3.05
N ILE A 187 1.60 17.63 -2.16
CA ILE A 187 0.27 18.26 -1.98
C ILE A 187 -0.28 18.89 -3.25
N GLU A 188 0.57 19.56 -4.04
CA GLU A 188 0.16 20.19 -5.29
C GLU A 188 -0.31 19.16 -6.32
N PHE A 189 0.37 18.00 -6.39
CA PHE A 189 -0.04 16.90 -7.25
C PHE A 189 -1.44 16.40 -6.89
N TYR A 190 -1.71 16.18 -5.59
CA TYR A 190 -3.02 15.73 -5.11
C TYR A 190 -4.14 16.75 -5.40
N GLU A 191 -3.89 18.05 -5.17
CA GLU A 191 -4.85 19.12 -5.43
C GLU A 191 -5.19 19.23 -6.93
N ILE A 192 -4.18 19.12 -7.80
CA ILE A 192 -4.36 19.12 -9.26
C ILE A 192 -5.17 17.89 -9.71
N LEU A 193 -4.79 16.70 -9.24
CA LEU A 193 -5.48 15.45 -9.57
C LEU A 193 -6.97 15.51 -9.17
N ALA A 194 -7.25 15.90 -7.93
CA ALA A 194 -8.63 16.04 -7.44
C ALA A 194 -9.43 17.06 -8.26
N THR A 195 -8.82 18.19 -8.62
CA THR A 195 -9.45 19.22 -9.45
C THR A 195 -9.77 18.71 -10.86
N GLN A 196 -8.82 18.03 -11.51
CA GLN A 196 -9.00 17.45 -12.85
C GLN A 196 -10.11 16.39 -12.88
N LYS A 197 -10.27 15.63 -11.78
CA LYS A 197 -11.27 14.57 -11.65
C LYS A 197 -12.59 15.02 -11.01
N SER A 198 -12.73 16.31 -10.67
CA SER A 198 -13.92 16.88 -10.00
C SER A 198 -15.24 16.60 -10.74
N ALA A 199 -15.22 16.53 -12.07
CA ALA A 199 -16.38 16.20 -12.90
C ALA A 199 -16.93 14.77 -12.68
N LEU A 200 -16.13 13.87 -12.09
CA LEU A 200 -16.58 12.53 -11.70
C LEU A 200 -17.27 12.51 -10.32
N SER A 201 -17.14 13.58 -9.52
CA SER A 201 -17.67 13.60 -8.16
C SER A 201 -19.19 13.41 -8.16
N GLY A 202 -19.68 12.48 -7.35
CA GLY A 202 -21.08 12.06 -7.31
C GLY A 202 -21.45 10.93 -8.28
N ASN A 203 -20.61 10.63 -9.29
CA ASN A 203 -20.85 9.48 -10.16
C ASN A 203 -20.66 8.16 -9.38
N ILE A 204 -21.49 7.18 -9.69
CA ILE A 204 -21.42 5.84 -9.09
C ILE A 204 -20.11 5.16 -9.51
N ILE A 205 -19.41 4.59 -8.53
CA ILE A 205 -18.24 3.77 -8.74
C ILE A 205 -18.72 2.39 -9.19
N LEU A 206 -18.22 1.98 -10.35
CA LEU A 206 -18.46 0.66 -10.91
C LEU A 206 -17.10 -0.04 -10.98
N ASP A 207 -16.82 -0.95 -10.06
CA ASP A 207 -15.60 -1.77 -10.08
C ASP A 207 -15.84 -3.03 -10.96
N PRO A 208 -15.04 -3.24 -12.01
CA PRO A 208 -15.22 -4.34 -12.95
C PRO A 208 -14.74 -5.71 -12.42
N LEU A 209 -13.99 -5.74 -11.31
CA LEU A 209 -13.43 -6.96 -10.72
C LEU A 209 -14.16 -7.38 -9.45
N PHE A 210 -14.48 -6.41 -8.58
CA PHE A 210 -14.97 -6.70 -7.24
C PHE A 210 -16.29 -5.98 -6.97
N PRO A 211 -17.34 -6.69 -6.51
CA PRO A 211 -18.57 -6.03 -6.10
C PRO A 211 -18.30 -5.13 -4.89
N LEU A 212 -18.61 -3.84 -5.04
CA LEU A 212 -18.59 -2.88 -3.93
C LEU A 212 -19.89 -3.00 -3.12
N PRO A 213 -19.87 -2.72 -1.81
CA PRO A 213 -21.10 -2.45 -1.07
C PRO A 213 -21.86 -1.27 -1.71
N VAL A 214 -23.20 -1.31 -1.62
CA VAL A 214 -24.21 -0.38 -2.19
C VAL A 214 -23.71 1.05 -2.50
N GLU A 215 -24.00 1.54 -3.71
CA GLU A 215 -23.86 2.92 -4.24
C GLU A 215 -22.67 3.75 -3.72
N SER A 216 -21.47 3.17 -3.75
CA SER A 216 -20.25 3.96 -3.60
C SER A 216 -20.13 4.97 -4.75
N SER A 217 -19.80 6.23 -4.47
CA SER A 217 -19.63 7.29 -5.47
C SER A 217 -18.25 7.93 -5.37
N PHE A 218 -17.74 8.48 -6.48
CA PHE A 218 -16.53 9.29 -6.43
C PHE A 218 -16.77 10.56 -5.59
N LYS A 219 -15.75 10.99 -4.85
CA LYS A 219 -15.78 12.08 -3.85
C LYS A 219 -14.66 13.10 -4.04
N TYR A 220 -14.31 13.42 -5.30
CA TYR A 220 -13.16 14.28 -5.58
C TYR A 220 -13.31 15.71 -5.04
N ASN A 221 -14.54 16.24 -4.98
CA ASN A 221 -14.78 17.57 -4.41
C ASN A 221 -14.54 17.59 -2.90
N GLU A 222 -15.03 16.58 -2.18
CA GLU A 222 -14.79 16.42 -0.75
C GLU A 222 -13.31 16.17 -0.46
N LEU A 223 -12.64 15.33 -1.26
CA LEU A 223 -11.21 15.08 -1.14
C LEU A 223 -10.38 16.35 -1.35
N LEU A 224 -10.74 17.22 -2.30
CA LEU A 224 -10.04 18.49 -2.50
C LEU A 224 -10.12 19.39 -1.26
N LEU A 225 -11.28 19.47 -0.61
CA LEU A 225 -11.46 20.21 0.64
C LEU A 225 -10.62 19.60 1.77
N ASP A 226 -10.59 18.27 1.85
CA ASP A 226 -9.81 17.54 2.84
C ASP A 226 -8.30 17.78 2.69
N LEU A 227 -7.79 17.73 1.46
CA LEU A 227 -6.39 18.03 1.13
C LEU A 227 -6.02 19.46 1.55
N GLN A 228 -6.85 20.45 1.20
CA GLN A 228 -6.62 21.84 1.55
C GLN A 228 -6.64 22.08 3.07
N SER A 229 -7.53 21.38 3.78
CA SER A 229 -7.60 21.43 5.23
C SER A 229 -6.33 20.85 5.87
N LEU A 230 -5.90 19.66 5.44
CA LEU A 230 -4.68 19.00 5.91
C LEU A 230 -3.43 19.83 5.63
N LYS A 231 -3.32 20.43 4.43
CA LYS A 231 -2.25 21.35 4.05
C LYS A 231 -2.11 22.51 5.04
N LYS A 232 -3.24 23.10 5.45
CA LYS A 232 -3.25 24.20 6.44
C LYS A 232 -2.87 23.71 7.84
N GLN A 233 -3.31 22.51 8.23
CA GLN A 233 -3.00 21.93 9.54
C GLN A 233 -1.52 21.56 9.70
N LEU A 234 -0.88 21.08 8.64
CA LEU A 234 0.53 20.65 8.66
C LEU A 234 1.52 21.75 8.25
N GLY A 235 1.07 22.79 7.56
CA GLY A 235 1.91 23.90 7.09
C GLY A 235 1.95 25.13 7.99
N GLY A 236 1.16 25.15 9.08
CA GLY A 236 1.20 26.18 10.12
C GLY A 236 2.14 25.80 11.26
#